data_AF-A0A0N9WGA3-F1
#
_entry.id   AF-A0A0N9WGA3-F1
#
_cell.length_a   1.000
_cell.length_b   1.000
_cell.length_c   1.000
_cell.angle_alpha   90.00
_cell.angle_beta   90.00
_cell.angle_gamma   90.00
#
_symmetry.space_group_name_H-M   'P 1'
#
loop_
_entity.id
_entity.type
_entity.pdbx_description
1 polymer ?
#
loop_
_entity_poly.entity_id
_entity_poly.type
_entity_poly.pdbx_seq_one_letter_code
_entity_poly.pdbx_strand_id
1 'polypeptide(L)'
;MVYFKYFYSFCFALFGAFIAQKLHLPIPWLLGPLFITALLKINNVPIECHKSARQIGLLIIGLSLGLYFTPDMIRIVLSHWMVLLCGLAFALILGALTACIIYKWGDVDFKTAWFASAVGGANEMANLAEHYRARVDKVASAHALRVVLVVVIIPFFYEFMSWQGTDLTEIASIPVHWGNFALLFILCLIGCFIFKKFKLPNPWTFGPLLVAMLLTANSIQLSSIPPSILHLGQVLLGWSLGNKFSQSFFKTAPKYMSVVACANILSIALAFLFSYILIFFVDLPLPTILLGLAPGGVAEMTLTAKVLHLGVPMVTAFHVVRMIGVMSTVGPLYFYIDKKFNPDHKKID
;
A
#
# COMPACT_ATOMS: atom_id res chain seq x y z
N MET A 1 -25.49 10.01 18.79
CA MET A 1 -25.80 9.56 17.42
C MET A 1 -24.58 9.25 16.55
N VAL A 2 -23.48 10.03 16.58
CA VAL A 2 -22.30 9.82 15.70
C VAL A 2 -21.56 8.50 16.00
N TYR A 3 -21.34 8.14 17.26
CA TYR A 3 -20.66 6.89 17.65
C TYR A 3 -21.40 5.62 17.22
N PHE A 4 -22.74 5.66 17.20
CA PHE A 4 -23.56 4.55 16.71
C PHE A 4 -23.30 4.25 15.24
N LYS A 5 -23.10 5.27 14.39
CA LYS A 5 -22.80 5.06 12.96
C LYS A 5 -21.50 4.29 12.76
N TYR A 6 -20.44 4.63 13.50
CA TYR A 6 -19.16 3.92 13.40
C TYR A 6 -19.25 2.48 13.91
N PHE A 7 -20.01 2.24 14.97
CA PHE A 7 -20.21 0.90 15.51
C PHE A 7 -20.94 0.00 14.50
N TYR A 8 -22.06 0.44 13.92
CA TYR A 8 -22.77 -0.33 12.90
C TYR A 8 -21.91 -0.58 11.66
N SER A 9 -21.22 0.45 11.17
CA SER A 9 -20.26 0.29 10.06
C SER A 9 -19.20 -0.78 10.35
N PHE A 10 -18.65 -0.80 11.57
CA PHE A 10 -17.67 -1.80 11.97
C PHE A 10 -18.27 -3.20 12.07
N CYS A 11 -19.50 -3.33 12.57
CA CYS A 11 -20.22 -4.62 12.56
C CYS A 11 -20.44 -5.15 11.14
N PHE A 12 -20.83 -4.29 10.19
CA PHE A 12 -20.94 -4.68 8.78
C PHE A 12 -19.59 -5.09 8.20
N ALA A 13 -18.53 -4.35 8.50
CA ALA A 13 -17.17 -4.70 8.08
C ALA A 13 -16.75 -6.09 8.60
N LEU A 14 -16.93 -6.36 9.89
CA LEU A 14 -16.68 -7.67 10.49
C LEU A 14 -17.51 -8.78 9.84
N PHE A 15 -18.80 -8.53 9.61
CA PHE A 15 -19.68 -9.48 8.94
C PHE A 15 -19.18 -9.81 7.53
N GLY A 16 -18.72 -8.81 6.78
CA GLY A 16 -18.08 -9.01 5.47
C GLY A 16 -16.85 -9.91 5.54
N ALA A 17 -16.01 -9.78 6.58
CA ALA A 17 -14.85 -10.66 6.78
C ALA A 17 -15.26 -12.13 6.96
N PHE A 18 -16.29 -12.40 7.77
CA PHE A 18 -16.79 -13.77 7.96
C PHE A 18 -17.41 -14.35 6.69
N ILE A 19 -18.12 -13.55 5.89
CA ILE A 19 -18.63 -13.98 4.58
C ILE A 19 -17.46 -14.33 3.66
N ALA A 20 -16.47 -13.45 3.54
CA ALA A 20 -15.31 -13.68 2.70
C ALA A 20 -14.53 -14.93 3.12
N GLN A 21 -14.44 -15.19 4.43
CA GLN A 21 -13.81 -16.39 4.97
C GLN A 21 -14.57 -17.66 4.55
N LYS A 22 -15.91 -17.65 4.63
CA LYS A 22 -16.75 -18.77 4.18
C LYS A 22 -16.69 -18.99 2.67
N LEU A 23 -16.50 -17.92 1.90
CA LEU A 23 -16.35 -17.98 0.45
C LEU A 23 -14.92 -18.32 0.00
N HIS A 24 -14.00 -18.58 0.94
CA HIS A 24 -12.59 -18.85 0.66
C HIS A 24 -11.93 -17.78 -0.21
N LEU A 25 -12.31 -16.51 -0.04
CA LEU A 25 -11.66 -15.41 -0.75
C LEU A 25 -10.22 -15.22 -0.24
N PRO A 26 -9.28 -14.80 -1.11
CA PRO A 26 -7.92 -14.49 -0.67
C PRO A 26 -7.94 -13.31 0.32
N ILE A 27 -7.20 -13.41 1.42
CA ILE A 27 -7.10 -12.36 2.46
C ILE A 27 -8.51 -11.91 2.95
N PRO A 28 -9.33 -12.83 3.46
CA PRO A 28 -10.77 -12.59 3.67
C PRO A 28 -11.05 -11.45 4.66
N TRP A 29 -10.21 -11.32 5.69
CA TRP A 29 -10.29 -10.27 6.70
C TRP A 29 -9.94 -8.87 6.19
N LEU A 30 -9.40 -8.73 4.97
CA LEU A 30 -9.21 -7.45 4.29
C LEU A 30 -10.27 -7.25 3.20
N LEU A 31 -10.43 -8.23 2.31
CA LEU A 31 -11.32 -8.13 1.15
C LEU A 31 -12.80 -8.11 1.52
N GLY A 32 -13.23 -8.92 2.50
CA GLY A 32 -14.61 -8.94 2.97
C GLY A 32 -15.10 -7.57 3.46
N PRO A 33 -14.41 -6.95 4.43
CA PRO A 33 -14.69 -5.60 4.90
C PRO A 33 -14.66 -4.55 3.79
N LEU A 34 -13.73 -4.67 2.83
CA LEU A 34 -13.64 -3.78 1.68
C LEU A 34 -14.90 -3.89 0.80
N PHE A 35 -15.27 -5.10 0.39
CA PHE A 35 -16.40 -5.33 -0.51
C PHE A 35 -17.73 -4.94 0.13
N ILE A 36 -18.00 -5.37 1.37
CA ILE A 36 -19.26 -5.05 2.04
C ILE A 36 -19.40 -3.54 2.25
N THR A 37 -18.32 -2.86 2.67
CA THR A 37 -18.34 -1.41 2.89
C THR A 37 -18.50 -0.67 1.57
N ALA A 38 -17.79 -1.09 0.51
CA ALA A 38 -17.91 -0.47 -0.81
C ALA A 38 -19.33 -0.63 -1.36
N LEU A 39 -19.93 -1.82 -1.26
CA LEU A 39 -21.29 -2.07 -1.70
C LEU A 39 -22.29 -1.17 -0.97
N LEU A 40 -22.19 -1.06 0.35
CA LEU A 40 -23.06 -0.21 1.16
C LEU A 40 -22.87 1.28 0.81
N LYS A 41 -21.64 1.77 0.60
CA LYS A 41 -21.37 3.16 0.21
C LYS A 41 -21.87 3.50 -1.20
N ILE A 42 -21.76 2.58 -2.15
CA ILE A 42 -22.29 2.75 -3.52
C ILE A 42 -23.82 2.87 -3.50
N ASN A 43 -24.48 2.13 -2.60
CA ASN A 43 -25.92 2.18 -2.37
C ASN A 43 -26.37 3.32 -1.43
N ASN A 44 -25.50 4.29 -1.14
CA ASN A 44 -25.79 5.45 -0.27
C ASN A 44 -26.27 5.09 1.15
N VAL A 45 -25.94 3.90 1.65
CA VAL A 45 -26.20 3.55 3.05
C VAL A 45 -25.33 4.48 3.92
N PRO A 46 -25.87 5.08 5.00
CA PRO A 46 -25.19 6.10 5.81
C PRO A 46 -24.12 5.52 6.74
N ILE A 47 -23.24 4.67 6.19
CA ILE A 47 -22.06 4.16 6.84
C ILE A 47 -20.88 5.12 6.67
N GLU A 48 -20.13 5.24 7.75
CA GLU A 48 -18.98 6.13 7.90
C GLU A 48 -17.80 5.33 8.47
N CYS A 49 -16.58 5.74 8.17
CA CYS A 49 -15.36 5.16 8.74
C CYS A 49 -14.54 6.28 9.41
N HIS A 50 -14.21 6.10 10.69
CA HIS A 50 -13.41 7.08 11.41
C HIS A 50 -11.95 7.04 10.92
N LYS A 51 -11.30 8.21 10.81
CA LYS A 51 -9.91 8.33 10.30
C LYS A 51 -8.92 7.44 11.07
N SER A 52 -9.15 7.22 12.36
CA SER A 52 -8.32 6.36 13.21
C SER A 52 -8.35 4.89 12.84
N ALA A 53 -9.41 4.37 12.19
CA ALA A 53 -9.48 2.96 11.80
C ALA A 53 -8.30 2.60 10.88
N ARG A 54 -8.06 3.42 9.85
CA ARG A 54 -6.90 3.26 8.96
C ARG A 54 -5.58 3.34 9.72
N GLN A 55 -5.45 4.30 10.65
CA GLN A 55 -4.21 4.51 11.41
C GLN A 55 -3.88 3.31 12.31
N ILE A 56 -4.87 2.80 13.03
CA ILE A 56 -4.73 1.63 13.89
C ILE A 56 -4.45 0.38 13.04
N GLY A 57 -5.17 0.22 11.92
CA GLY A 57 -4.92 -0.88 10.98
C GLY A 57 -3.50 -0.87 10.42
N LEU A 58 -3.02 0.29 9.95
CA LEU A 58 -1.64 0.45 9.47
C LEU A 58 -0.61 0.22 10.57
N LEU A 59 -0.89 0.60 11.83
CA LEU A 59 -0.02 0.35 12.95
C LEU A 59 0.16 -1.15 13.20
N ILE A 60 -0.95 -1.87 13.26
CA ILE A 60 -0.95 -3.33 13.46
C ILE A 60 -0.21 -4.03 12.33
N ILE A 61 -0.48 -3.65 11.08
CA ILE A 61 0.23 -4.21 9.93
C ILE A 61 1.72 -3.87 9.99
N GLY A 62 2.09 -2.61 10.17
CA GLY A 62 3.49 -2.18 10.26
C GLY A 62 4.27 -2.92 11.35
N LEU A 63 3.69 -3.08 12.55
CA LEU A 63 4.26 -3.92 13.61
C LEU A 63 4.45 -5.35 13.13
N SER A 64 3.40 -5.98 12.57
CA SER A 64 3.49 -7.35 12.08
C SER A 64 4.57 -7.54 11.02
N LEU A 65 4.79 -6.55 10.16
CA LEU A 65 5.80 -6.61 9.10
C LEU A 65 7.21 -6.49 9.65
N GLY A 66 7.42 -5.58 10.61
CA GLY A 66 8.74 -5.38 11.21
C GLY A 66 9.26 -6.64 11.90
N LEU A 67 8.37 -7.46 12.45
CA LEU A 67 8.72 -8.74 13.09
C LEU A 67 9.36 -9.78 12.14
N TYR A 68 9.25 -9.60 10.81
CA TYR A 68 9.89 -10.50 9.84
C TYR A 68 11.39 -10.18 9.59
N PHE A 69 11.89 -9.03 10.04
CA PHE A 69 13.26 -8.61 9.78
C PHE A 69 14.23 -9.14 10.84
N THR A 70 14.47 -10.45 10.80
CA THR A 70 15.55 -11.12 11.55
C THR A 70 16.91 -10.79 10.95
N PRO A 71 18.05 -11.06 11.64
CA PRO A 71 19.38 -10.80 11.09
C PRO A 71 19.61 -11.48 9.74
N ASP A 72 19.15 -12.72 9.57
CA ASP A 72 19.30 -13.46 8.32
C ASP A 72 18.45 -12.86 7.19
N MET A 73 17.21 -12.46 7.49
CA MET A 73 16.35 -11.79 6.51
C MET A 73 16.91 -10.44 6.08
N ILE A 74 17.54 -9.69 6.98
CA ILE A 74 18.22 -8.44 6.63
C ILE A 74 19.40 -8.71 5.70
N ARG A 75 20.20 -9.76 5.94
CA ARG A 75 21.29 -10.14 5.04
C ARG A 75 20.78 -10.48 3.64
N ILE A 76 19.67 -11.21 3.53
CA ILE A 76 19.03 -11.52 2.24
C ILE A 76 18.56 -10.25 1.54
N VAL A 77 17.89 -9.34 2.27
CA VAL A 77 17.44 -8.05 1.70
C VAL A 77 18.63 -7.21 1.20
N LEU A 78 19.69 -7.15 1.99
CA LEU A 78 20.89 -6.38 1.64
C LEU A 78 21.68 -7.01 0.49
N SER A 79 21.73 -8.34 0.36
CA SER A 79 22.41 -8.98 -0.78
C SER A 79 21.70 -8.71 -2.12
N HIS A 80 20.40 -8.41 -2.09
CA HIS A 80 19.56 -8.13 -3.26
C HIS A 80 19.36 -6.63 -3.54
N TRP A 81 20.19 -5.74 -2.98
CA TRP A 81 20.02 -4.28 -3.08
C TRP A 81 19.91 -3.76 -4.52
N MET A 82 20.65 -4.34 -5.48
CA MET A 82 20.59 -3.94 -6.89
C MET A 82 19.19 -4.14 -7.48
N VAL A 83 18.53 -5.23 -7.11
CA VAL A 83 17.18 -5.56 -7.57
C VAL A 83 16.16 -4.58 -6.99
N LEU A 84 16.35 -4.16 -5.74
CA LEU A 84 15.51 -3.13 -5.11
C LEU A 84 15.64 -1.79 -5.85
N LEU A 85 16.85 -1.42 -6.27
CA LEU A 85 17.09 -0.23 -7.09
C LEU A 85 16.49 -0.35 -8.50
N CYS A 86 16.60 -1.52 -9.14
CA CYS A 86 15.91 -1.80 -10.39
C CYS A 86 14.39 -1.66 -10.24
N GLY A 87 13.82 -2.12 -9.13
CA GLY A 87 12.40 -1.94 -8.81
C GLY A 87 12.00 -0.47 -8.61
N LEU A 88 12.85 0.33 -7.96
CA LEU A 88 12.65 1.78 -7.85
C LEU A 88 12.70 2.46 -9.23
N ALA A 89 13.72 2.16 -10.05
CA ALA A 89 13.84 2.71 -11.39
C ALA A 89 12.62 2.35 -12.25
N PHE A 90 12.18 1.09 -12.18
CA PHE A 90 10.96 0.62 -12.84
C PHE A 90 9.73 1.41 -12.37
N ALA A 91 9.55 1.62 -11.07
CA ALA A 91 8.42 2.39 -10.55
C ALA A 91 8.42 3.85 -11.02
N LEU A 92 9.59 4.49 -11.16
CA LEU A 92 9.71 5.85 -11.70
C LEU A 92 9.34 5.89 -13.19
N ILE A 93 9.81 4.93 -13.97
CA ILE A 93 9.47 4.80 -15.40
C ILE A 93 7.97 4.56 -15.55
N LEU A 94 7.39 3.68 -14.74
CA LEU A 94 5.97 3.38 -14.73
C LEU A 94 5.12 4.60 -14.36
N GLY A 95 5.57 5.38 -13.37
CA GLY A 95 4.95 6.66 -13.00
C GLY A 95 4.98 7.66 -14.16
N ALA A 96 6.11 7.84 -14.83
CA ALA A 96 6.22 8.73 -15.99
C ALA A 96 5.35 8.25 -17.17
N LEU A 97 5.35 6.96 -17.47
CA LEU A 97 4.56 6.36 -18.54
C LEU A 97 3.05 6.56 -18.29
N THR A 98 2.59 6.24 -17.09
CA THR A 98 1.17 6.44 -16.74
C THR A 98 0.80 7.92 -16.70
N ALA A 99 1.73 8.81 -16.32
CA ALA A 99 1.48 10.25 -16.34
C ALA A 99 1.22 10.73 -17.76
N CYS A 100 2.01 10.25 -18.74
CA CYS A 100 1.77 10.54 -20.16
C CYS A 100 0.41 10.05 -20.65
N ILE A 101 0.01 8.83 -20.26
CA ILE A 101 -1.30 8.23 -20.60
C ILE A 101 -2.45 9.07 -20.02
N ILE A 102 -2.36 9.40 -18.73
CA ILE A 102 -3.38 10.18 -18.03
C ILE A 102 -3.43 11.62 -18.55
N TYR A 103 -2.29 12.24 -18.86
CA TYR A 103 -2.24 13.57 -19.46
C TYR A 103 -2.90 13.58 -20.84
N LYS A 104 -2.56 12.62 -21.70
CA LYS A 104 -3.04 12.58 -23.08
C LYS A 104 -4.54 12.28 -23.19
N TRP A 105 -5.09 11.43 -22.33
CA TRP A 105 -6.46 10.94 -22.45
C TRP A 105 -7.39 11.28 -21.28
N GLY A 106 -6.84 11.65 -20.13
CA GLY A 106 -7.59 11.85 -18.88
C GLY A 106 -8.20 13.25 -18.70
N ASP A 107 -8.00 14.18 -19.63
CA ASP A 107 -8.54 15.54 -19.56
C ASP A 107 -8.12 16.29 -18.27
N VAL A 108 -6.81 16.24 -18.01
CA VAL A 108 -6.15 16.89 -16.89
C VAL A 108 -4.87 17.57 -17.35
N ASP A 109 -4.47 18.61 -16.63
CA ASP A 109 -3.16 19.23 -16.78
C ASP A 109 -2.04 18.24 -16.39
N PHE A 110 -0.83 18.51 -16.90
CA PHE A 110 0.32 17.63 -16.70
C PHE A 110 0.70 17.50 -15.22
N LYS A 111 0.56 18.55 -14.41
CA LYS A 111 0.88 18.51 -12.96
C LYS A 111 -0.03 17.51 -12.25
N THR A 112 -1.33 17.61 -12.50
CA THR A 112 -2.33 16.66 -11.99
C THR A 112 -2.05 15.24 -12.47
N ALA A 113 -1.74 15.03 -13.76
CA ALA A 113 -1.39 13.70 -14.28
C ALA A 113 -0.14 13.11 -13.61
N TRP A 114 0.91 13.92 -13.46
CA TRP A 114 2.18 13.53 -12.86
C TRP A 114 2.02 13.03 -11.43
N PHE A 115 1.39 13.84 -10.56
CA PHE A 115 1.19 13.45 -9.17
C PHE A 115 0.17 12.32 -9.03
N ALA A 116 -0.86 12.23 -9.89
CA ALA A 116 -1.81 11.11 -9.90
C ALA A 116 -1.16 9.76 -10.25
N SER A 117 -0.11 9.78 -11.08
CA SER A 117 0.57 8.61 -11.61
C SER A 117 1.72 8.09 -10.74
N ALA A 118 2.31 8.94 -9.92
CA ALA A 118 3.45 8.56 -9.09
C ALA A 118 3.10 7.37 -8.17
N VAL A 119 3.92 6.32 -8.19
CA VAL A 119 3.73 5.09 -7.40
C VAL A 119 4.19 5.30 -5.95
N GLY A 120 3.61 6.32 -5.30
CA GLY A 120 3.89 6.75 -3.93
C GLY A 120 2.72 6.55 -2.97
N GLY A 121 2.83 7.19 -1.81
CA GLY A 121 1.76 7.24 -0.81
C GLY A 121 0.64 8.19 -1.23
N ALA A 122 -0.63 7.77 -1.10
CA ALA A 122 -1.76 8.54 -1.62
C ALA A 122 -1.93 9.90 -0.94
N ASN A 123 -1.69 9.99 0.37
CA ASN A 123 -1.80 11.25 1.11
C ASN A 123 -0.63 12.17 0.77
N GLU A 124 0.55 11.58 0.62
CA GLU A 124 1.78 12.27 0.26
C GLU A 124 1.69 12.92 -1.13
N MET A 125 1.19 12.18 -2.13
CA MET A 125 0.98 12.71 -3.47
C MET A 125 -0.12 13.77 -3.51
N ALA A 126 -1.16 13.65 -2.69
CA ALA A 126 -2.18 14.69 -2.54
C ALA A 126 -1.61 15.99 -1.94
N ASN A 127 -0.75 15.88 -0.92
CA ASN A 127 -0.07 17.04 -0.33
C ASN A 127 0.91 17.70 -1.31
N LEU A 128 1.67 16.90 -2.07
CA LEU A 128 2.52 17.43 -3.13
C LEU A 128 1.69 18.09 -4.23
N ALA A 129 0.58 17.48 -4.65
CA ALA A 129 -0.33 18.09 -5.62
C ALA A 129 -0.85 19.45 -5.13
N GLU A 130 -1.20 19.57 -3.85
CA GLU A 130 -1.60 20.85 -3.26
C GLU A 130 -0.47 21.89 -3.32
N HIS A 131 0.76 21.49 -2.95
CA HIS A 131 1.95 22.35 -2.99
C HIS A 131 2.23 22.88 -4.41
N TYR A 132 2.09 22.03 -5.43
CA TYR A 132 2.26 22.38 -6.84
C TYR A 132 0.99 22.93 -7.51
N ARG A 133 -0.06 23.23 -6.73
CA ARG A 133 -1.36 23.76 -7.18
C ARG A 133 -2.06 22.90 -8.25
N ALA A 134 -1.87 21.59 -8.20
CA ALA A 134 -2.57 20.61 -9.01
C ALA A 134 -3.94 20.25 -8.40
N ARG A 135 -4.76 19.51 -9.16
CA ARG A 135 -6.11 19.08 -8.70
C ARG A 135 -6.03 17.92 -7.71
N VAL A 136 -6.01 18.26 -6.43
CA VAL A 136 -5.89 17.32 -5.29
C VAL A 136 -7.00 16.26 -5.29
N ASP A 137 -8.22 16.63 -5.66
CA ASP A 137 -9.37 15.73 -5.77
C ASP A 137 -9.14 14.62 -6.80
N LYS A 138 -8.60 14.96 -7.97
CA LYS A 138 -8.26 13.99 -9.03
C LYS A 138 -7.07 13.10 -8.66
N VAL A 139 -6.03 13.67 -8.05
CA VAL A 139 -4.86 12.90 -7.57
C VAL A 139 -5.28 11.89 -6.49
N ALA A 140 -6.09 12.33 -5.52
CA ALA A 140 -6.61 11.47 -4.47
C ALA A 140 -7.50 10.35 -5.03
N SER A 141 -8.35 10.65 -6.01
CA SER A 141 -9.22 9.64 -6.62
C SER A 141 -8.44 8.61 -7.44
N ALA A 142 -7.41 9.05 -8.17
CA ALA A 142 -6.56 8.14 -8.95
C ALA A 142 -5.80 7.15 -8.07
N HIS A 143 -5.21 7.61 -6.97
CA HIS A 143 -4.53 6.70 -6.03
C HIS A 143 -5.51 5.80 -5.27
N ALA A 144 -6.71 6.28 -4.94
CA ALA A 144 -7.74 5.45 -4.33
C ALA A 144 -8.16 4.30 -5.28
N LEU A 145 -8.40 4.62 -6.55
CA LEU A 145 -8.72 3.63 -7.57
C LEU A 145 -7.58 2.62 -7.77
N ARG A 146 -6.33 3.10 -7.90
CA ARG A 146 -5.14 2.23 -7.99
C ARG A 146 -5.07 1.23 -6.85
N VAL A 147 -5.12 1.73 -5.60
CA VAL A 147 -4.98 0.86 -4.42
C VAL A 147 -6.02 -0.25 -4.47
N VAL A 148 -7.26 0.06 -4.84
CA VAL A 148 -8.32 -0.95 -4.83
C VAL A 148 -8.20 -1.92 -6.01
N LEU A 149 -7.91 -1.42 -7.21
CA LEU A 149 -7.65 -2.29 -8.36
C LEU A 149 -6.54 -3.28 -8.03
N VAL A 150 -5.43 -2.82 -7.45
CA VAL A 150 -4.31 -3.70 -7.10
C VAL A 150 -4.68 -4.65 -5.95
N VAL A 151 -5.36 -4.17 -4.90
CA VAL A 151 -5.81 -4.99 -3.76
C VAL A 151 -6.78 -6.09 -4.17
N VAL A 152 -7.59 -5.86 -5.20
CA VAL A 152 -8.53 -6.87 -5.71
C VAL A 152 -7.84 -7.76 -6.74
N ILE A 153 -7.19 -7.20 -7.77
CA ILE A 153 -6.66 -7.98 -8.89
C ILE A 153 -5.53 -8.91 -8.43
N ILE A 154 -4.58 -8.42 -7.63
CA ILE A 154 -3.37 -9.19 -7.30
C ILE A 154 -3.68 -10.45 -6.48
N PRO A 155 -4.39 -10.40 -5.34
CA PRO A 155 -4.65 -11.63 -4.57
C PRO A 155 -5.46 -12.67 -5.35
N PHE A 156 -6.46 -12.24 -6.12
CA PHE A 156 -7.23 -13.15 -6.98
C PHE A 156 -6.39 -13.74 -8.13
N PHE A 157 -5.48 -12.96 -8.70
CA PHE A 157 -4.55 -13.45 -9.71
C PHE A 157 -3.62 -14.53 -9.16
N TYR A 158 -3.10 -14.35 -7.93
CA TYR A 158 -2.24 -15.35 -7.29
C TYR A 158 -3.01 -16.62 -6.94
N GLU A 159 -4.23 -16.48 -6.42
CA GLU A 159 -5.12 -17.62 -6.16
C GLU A 159 -5.40 -18.40 -7.45
N PHE A 160 -5.75 -17.70 -8.54
CA PHE A 160 -5.99 -18.31 -9.86
C PHE A 160 -4.76 -19.04 -10.41
N MET A 161 -3.57 -18.46 -10.26
CA MET A 161 -2.32 -19.09 -10.66
C MET A 161 -1.87 -20.21 -9.72
N SER A 162 -2.59 -20.46 -8.61
CA SER A 162 -2.17 -21.35 -7.52
C SER A 162 -0.76 -21.02 -7.02
N TRP A 163 -0.40 -19.74 -7.05
CA TRP A 163 0.89 -19.25 -6.61
C TRP A 163 0.87 -19.03 -5.11
N GLN A 164 1.48 -19.99 -4.41
CA GLN A 164 1.75 -19.93 -2.98
C GLN A 164 3.27 -20.01 -2.82
N GLY A 165 3.82 -19.25 -1.88
CA GLY A 165 5.24 -19.33 -1.59
C GLY A 165 5.61 -20.65 -0.94
N THR A 166 6.81 -21.14 -1.26
CA THR A 166 7.47 -22.24 -0.54
C THR A 166 8.26 -21.74 0.67
N ASP A 167 8.20 -20.43 0.95
CA ASP A 167 8.87 -19.80 2.08
C ASP A 167 8.12 -20.18 3.37
N LEU A 168 8.38 -21.40 3.82
CA LEU A 168 8.06 -21.91 5.16
C LEU A 168 8.99 -21.30 6.22
N THR A 169 9.52 -20.10 5.98
CA THR A 169 10.13 -19.28 7.03
C THR A 169 9.01 -18.78 7.95
N GLU A 170 8.37 -19.72 8.63
CA GLU A 170 7.67 -19.47 9.87
C GLU A 170 8.65 -18.69 10.73
N ILE A 171 8.32 -17.42 11.02
CA ILE A 171 8.91 -16.75 12.16
C ILE A 171 8.79 -17.76 13.29
N ALA A 172 9.92 -18.19 13.85
CA ALA A 172 9.96 -19.13 14.96
C ALA A 172 8.84 -18.74 15.91
N SER A 173 7.84 -19.61 16.05
CA SER A 173 6.54 -19.27 16.61
C SER A 173 6.67 -19.08 18.12
N ILE A 174 7.29 -17.98 18.51
CA ILE A 174 7.39 -17.58 19.91
C ILE A 174 5.95 -17.37 20.39
N PRO A 175 5.57 -17.99 21.52
CA PRO A 175 4.24 -17.84 22.05
C PRO A 175 3.91 -16.37 22.30
N VAL A 176 2.62 -16.05 22.20
CA VAL A 176 2.13 -14.71 22.51
C VAL A 176 2.31 -14.45 24.00
N HIS A 177 3.22 -13.55 24.34
CA HIS A 177 3.38 -13.04 25.70
C HIS A 177 2.70 -11.68 25.81
N TRP A 178 1.50 -11.64 26.39
CA TRP A 178 0.69 -10.41 26.45
C TRP A 178 1.41 -9.20 27.06
N GLY A 179 2.25 -9.40 28.07
CA GLY A 179 3.05 -8.32 28.67
C GLY A 179 4.09 -7.75 27.70
N ASN A 180 4.87 -8.63 27.06
CA ASN A 180 5.87 -8.22 26.07
C ASN A 180 5.22 -7.67 24.79
N PHE A 181 4.06 -8.19 24.40
CA PHE A 181 3.26 -7.66 23.30
C PHE A 181 2.77 -6.24 23.61
N ALA A 182 2.29 -5.99 24.84
CA ALA A 182 1.87 -4.64 25.25
C ALA A 182 3.05 -3.66 25.21
N LEU A 183 4.22 -4.08 25.69
CA LEU A 183 5.46 -3.30 25.58
C LEU A 183 5.82 -3.01 24.12
N LEU A 184 5.84 -4.04 23.26
CA LEU A 184 6.10 -3.91 21.84
C LEU A 184 5.12 -2.93 21.18
N PHE A 185 3.82 -3.06 21.47
CA PHE A 185 2.78 -2.19 20.94
C PHE A 185 2.98 -0.72 21.36
N ILE A 186 3.33 -0.48 22.62
CA ILE A 186 3.65 0.86 23.13
C ILE A 186 4.87 1.44 22.41
N LEU A 187 5.96 0.67 22.25
CA LEU A 187 7.14 1.11 21.52
C LEU A 187 6.81 1.45 20.06
N CYS A 188 6.03 0.60 19.39
CA CYS A 188 5.55 0.84 18.04
C CYS A 188 4.69 2.12 17.95
N LEU A 189 3.83 2.36 18.94
CA LEU A 189 3.02 3.58 19.02
C LEU A 189 3.89 4.84 19.22
N ILE A 190 4.92 4.77 20.06
CA ILE A 190 5.92 5.84 20.20
C ILE A 190 6.61 6.09 18.85
N GLY A 191 6.99 5.03 18.13
CA GLY A 191 7.51 5.12 16.76
C GLY A 191 6.59 5.88 15.80
N CYS A 192 5.28 5.61 15.82
CA CYS A 192 4.29 6.37 15.04
C CYS A 192 4.34 7.88 15.35
N PHE A 193 4.39 8.24 16.64
CA PHE A 193 4.43 9.64 17.07
C PHE A 193 5.75 10.33 16.75
N ILE A 194 6.88 9.62 16.84
CA ILE A 194 8.19 10.12 16.41
C ILE A 194 8.14 10.45 14.91
N PHE A 195 7.68 9.52 14.07
CA PHE A 195 7.55 9.76 12.63
C PHE A 195 6.62 10.95 12.33
N LYS A 196 5.49 11.05 13.06
CA LYS A 196 4.56 12.17 12.92
C LYS A 196 5.21 13.50 13.31
N LYS A 197 5.99 13.54 14.40
CA LYS A 197 6.71 14.73 14.88
C LYS A 197 7.74 15.22 13.85
N PHE A 198 8.47 14.30 13.24
CA PHE A 198 9.45 14.61 12.19
C PHE A 198 8.84 14.78 10.79
N LYS A 199 7.50 14.73 10.65
CA LYS A 199 6.78 14.81 9.36
C LYS A 199 7.27 13.78 8.33
N LEU A 200 7.71 12.62 8.80
CA LEU A 200 8.15 11.51 7.94
C LEU A 200 6.95 10.86 7.24
N PRO A 201 7.14 10.31 6.02
CA PRO A 201 6.06 9.71 5.24
C PRO A 201 5.49 8.48 5.93
N ASN A 202 4.18 8.26 5.75
CA ASN A 202 3.44 7.10 6.26
C ASN A 202 3.76 6.70 7.73
N PRO A 203 3.58 7.60 8.69
CA PRO A 203 4.03 7.43 10.08
C PRO A 203 3.44 6.20 10.76
N TRP A 204 2.19 5.87 10.44
CA TRP A 204 1.46 4.75 11.02
C TRP A 204 1.87 3.39 10.47
N THR A 205 2.58 3.32 9.34
CA THR A 205 3.14 2.06 8.83
C THR A 205 4.63 1.97 9.15
N PHE A 206 5.38 3.03 8.85
CA PHE A 206 6.84 3.02 8.94
C PHE A 206 7.40 3.19 10.34
N GLY A 207 6.74 3.97 11.20
CA GLY A 207 7.10 4.05 12.62
C GLY A 207 7.12 2.68 13.31
N PRO A 208 6.00 1.92 13.30
CA PRO A 208 5.95 0.63 13.97
C PRO A 208 6.77 -0.44 13.24
N LEU A 209 6.87 -0.38 11.91
CA LEU A 209 7.78 -1.21 11.12
C LEU A 209 9.23 -1.04 11.57
N LEU A 210 9.72 0.20 11.65
CA LEU A 210 11.12 0.48 12.00
C LEU A 210 11.41 0.03 13.43
N VAL A 211 10.51 0.30 14.38
CA VAL A 211 10.69 -0.13 15.78
C VAL A 211 10.76 -1.65 15.88
N ALA A 212 9.80 -2.37 15.30
CA ALA A 212 9.78 -3.82 15.36
C ALA A 212 10.99 -4.42 14.61
N MET A 213 11.35 -3.86 13.44
CA MET A 213 12.54 -4.24 12.68
C MET A 213 13.82 -4.06 13.49
N LEU A 214 14.02 -2.93 14.16
CA LEU A 214 15.23 -2.69 14.95
C LEU A 214 15.36 -3.68 16.11
N LEU A 215 14.25 -4.06 16.74
CA LEU A 215 14.26 -5.08 17.79
C LEU A 215 14.63 -6.44 17.20
N THR A 216 13.92 -6.91 16.18
CA THR A 216 14.15 -8.23 15.58
C THR A 216 15.49 -8.35 14.86
N ALA A 217 16.01 -7.26 14.29
CA ALA A 217 17.33 -7.17 13.68
C ALA A 217 18.46 -7.42 14.69
N ASN A 218 18.23 -7.07 15.95
CA ASN A 218 19.16 -7.30 17.06
C ASN A 218 18.85 -8.61 17.80
N SER A 219 18.08 -9.51 17.18
CA SER A 219 17.61 -10.77 17.77
C SER A 219 16.77 -10.59 19.04
N ILE A 220 16.21 -9.40 19.27
CA ILE A 220 15.29 -9.10 20.37
C ILE A 220 13.86 -9.38 19.89
N GLN A 221 13.34 -10.56 20.20
CA GLN A 221 11.97 -10.94 19.87
C GLN A 221 11.10 -10.89 21.13
N LEU A 222 10.38 -9.77 21.32
CA LEU A 222 9.55 -9.56 22.51
C LEU A 222 8.31 -10.48 22.55
N SER A 223 7.54 -10.52 21.46
CA SER A 223 6.34 -11.35 21.30
C SER A 223 5.96 -11.45 19.83
N SER A 224 5.25 -12.52 19.46
CA SER A 224 4.48 -12.59 18.21
C SER A 224 3.20 -11.74 18.31
N ILE A 225 2.62 -11.41 17.15
CA ILE A 225 1.33 -10.70 17.08
C ILE A 225 0.17 -11.71 17.19
N PRO A 226 -0.79 -11.52 18.11
CA PRO A 226 -1.96 -12.38 18.19
C PRO A 226 -2.76 -12.37 16.87
N PRO A 227 -3.20 -13.54 16.34
CA PRO A 227 -3.98 -13.60 15.10
C PRO A 227 -5.22 -12.71 15.12
N SER A 228 -5.92 -12.64 16.26
CA SER A 228 -7.10 -11.78 16.43
C SER A 228 -6.79 -10.29 16.26
N ILE A 229 -5.62 -9.83 16.71
CA ILE A 229 -5.19 -8.44 16.55
C ILE A 229 -4.82 -8.17 15.10
N LEU A 230 -4.13 -9.11 14.44
CA LEU A 230 -3.83 -9.01 13.02
C LEU A 230 -5.11 -8.91 12.18
N HIS A 231 -6.08 -9.81 12.43
CA HIS A 231 -7.39 -9.79 11.76
C HIS A 231 -8.12 -8.47 11.99
N LEU A 232 -8.08 -7.92 13.21
CA LEU A 232 -8.62 -6.59 13.49
C LEU A 232 -7.94 -5.52 12.64
N GLY A 233 -6.60 -5.56 12.51
CA GLY A 233 -5.87 -4.64 11.63
C GLY A 233 -6.31 -4.73 10.18
N GLN A 234 -6.49 -5.94 9.65
CA GLN A 234 -7.00 -6.19 8.30
C GLN A 234 -8.42 -5.65 8.12
N VAL A 235 -9.31 -5.86 9.11
CA VAL A 235 -10.70 -5.38 9.06
C VAL A 235 -10.77 -3.87 9.04
N LEU A 236 -9.99 -3.20 9.90
CA LEU A 236 -9.96 -1.74 9.97
C LEU A 236 -9.40 -1.12 8.67
N LEU A 237 -8.41 -1.76 8.04
CA LEU A 237 -7.90 -1.35 6.73
C LEU A 237 -8.92 -1.56 5.62
N GLY A 238 -9.52 -2.75 5.53
CA GLY A 238 -10.52 -3.06 4.51
C GLY A 238 -11.74 -2.15 4.61
N TRP A 239 -12.23 -1.92 5.83
CA TRP A 239 -13.30 -0.95 6.11
C TRP A 239 -12.93 0.47 5.65
N SER A 240 -11.72 0.94 5.97
CA SER A 240 -11.28 2.27 5.54
C SER A 240 -11.15 2.39 4.02
N LEU A 241 -10.70 1.33 3.33
CA LEU A 241 -10.58 1.32 1.87
C LEU A 241 -11.96 1.31 1.20
N GLY A 242 -12.86 0.44 1.66
CA GLY A 242 -14.23 0.35 1.15
C GLY A 242 -15.00 1.66 1.33
N ASN A 243 -14.74 2.41 2.42
CA ASN A 243 -15.39 3.70 2.68
C ASN A 243 -15.09 4.77 1.61
N LYS A 244 -14.06 4.60 0.78
CA LYS A 244 -13.73 5.53 -0.31
C LYS A 244 -14.70 5.44 -1.50
N PHE A 245 -15.44 4.34 -1.65
CA PHE A 245 -16.34 4.09 -2.78
C PHE A 245 -17.71 4.74 -2.61
N SER A 246 -17.76 6.06 -2.66
CA SER A 246 -19.04 6.78 -2.72
C SER A 246 -19.66 6.71 -4.12
N GLN A 247 -20.98 6.81 -4.22
CA GLN A 247 -21.64 6.94 -5.53
C GLN A 247 -21.12 8.15 -6.33
N SER A 248 -20.82 9.27 -5.65
CA SER A 248 -20.23 10.46 -6.25
C SER A 248 -18.84 10.20 -6.86
N PHE A 249 -18.03 9.32 -6.25
CA PHE A 249 -16.68 9.00 -6.73
C PHE A 249 -16.66 8.58 -8.21
N PHE A 250 -17.66 7.80 -8.64
CA PHE A 250 -17.76 7.32 -10.01
C PHE A 250 -18.47 8.29 -10.97
N LYS A 251 -19.31 9.19 -10.45
CA LYS A 251 -20.09 10.13 -11.26
C LYS A 251 -19.35 11.41 -11.60
N THR A 252 -18.34 11.82 -10.83
CA THR A 252 -17.70 13.13 -11.00
C THR A 252 -16.84 13.24 -12.27
N ALA A 253 -16.11 12.19 -12.67
CA ALA A 253 -15.21 12.24 -13.83
C ALA A 253 -15.00 10.87 -14.50
N PRO A 254 -16.03 10.28 -15.13
CA PRO A 254 -15.99 8.90 -15.63
C PRO A 254 -14.87 8.66 -16.65
N LYS A 255 -14.64 9.59 -17.59
CA LYS A 255 -13.55 9.50 -18.57
C LYS A 255 -12.17 9.42 -17.91
N TYR A 256 -11.89 10.33 -16.98
CA TYR A 256 -10.63 10.34 -16.22
C TYR A 256 -10.42 9.05 -15.44
N MET A 257 -11.46 8.60 -14.72
CA MET A 257 -11.40 7.38 -13.90
C MET A 257 -11.15 6.13 -14.76
N SER A 258 -11.78 6.04 -15.94
CA SER A 258 -11.53 4.94 -16.88
C SER A 258 -10.09 4.94 -17.40
N VAL A 259 -9.54 6.10 -17.76
CA VAL A 259 -8.14 6.21 -18.20
C VAL A 259 -7.17 5.81 -17.08
N VAL A 260 -7.43 6.26 -15.85
CA VAL A 260 -6.66 5.85 -14.67
C VAL A 260 -6.76 4.34 -14.45
N ALA A 261 -7.95 3.75 -14.61
CA ALA A 261 -8.13 2.30 -14.47
C ALA A 261 -7.30 1.53 -15.52
N CYS A 262 -7.39 1.92 -16.79
CA CYS A 262 -6.59 1.32 -17.86
C CYS A 262 -5.09 1.49 -17.62
N ALA A 263 -4.64 2.67 -17.17
CA ALA A 263 -3.24 2.93 -16.86
C ALA A 263 -2.73 2.02 -15.71
N ASN A 264 -3.56 1.77 -14.69
CA ASN A 264 -3.22 0.87 -13.59
C ASN A 264 -3.22 -0.60 -14.02
N ILE A 265 -4.16 -1.04 -14.86
CA ILE A 265 -4.17 -2.40 -15.41
C ILE A 265 -2.91 -2.63 -16.25
N LEU A 266 -2.56 -1.68 -17.13
CA LEU A 266 -1.32 -1.71 -17.88
C LEU A 266 -0.10 -1.76 -16.95
N SER A 267 -0.12 -1.01 -15.86
CA SER A 267 0.96 -1.01 -14.88
C SER A 267 1.15 -2.36 -14.20
N ILE A 268 0.07 -3.07 -13.89
CA ILE A 268 0.11 -4.43 -13.36
C ILE A 268 0.68 -5.39 -14.42
N ALA A 269 0.25 -5.28 -15.67
CA ALA A 269 0.76 -6.12 -16.77
C ALA A 269 2.26 -5.89 -17.03
N LEU A 270 2.71 -4.63 -17.00
CA LEU A 270 4.13 -4.29 -17.14
C LEU A 270 4.95 -4.76 -15.93
N ALA A 271 4.39 -4.73 -14.72
CA ALA A 271 5.05 -5.29 -13.54
C ALA A 271 5.23 -6.80 -13.66
N PHE A 272 4.22 -7.51 -14.20
CA PHE A 272 4.35 -8.93 -14.55
C PHE A 272 5.48 -9.18 -15.54
N LEU A 273 5.47 -8.46 -16.67
CA LEU A 273 6.51 -8.61 -17.70
C LEU A 273 7.91 -8.34 -17.14
N PHE A 274 8.07 -7.25 -16.38
CA PHE A 274 9.35 -6.89 -15.79
C PHE A 274 9.80 -7.89 -14.72
N SER A 275 8.87 -8.39 -13.89
CA SER A 275 9.18 -9.45 -12.92
C SER A 275 9.67 -10.73 -13.59
N TYR A 276 9.06 -11.12 -14.71
CA TYR A 276 9.48 -12.28 -15.50
C TYR A 276 10.86 -12.10 -16.11
N ILE A 277 11.25 -10.88 -16.49
CA ILE A 277 12.62 -10.60 -16.95
C ILE A 277 13.62 -10.69 -15.78
N LEU A 278 13.25 -10.20 -14.59
CA LEU A 278 14.16 -10.17 -13.44
C LEU A 278 14.54 -11.56 -12.90
N ILE A 279 13.70 -12.59 -13.09
CA ILE A 279 14.02 -13.95 -12.61
C ILE A 279 15.29 -14.52 -13.26
N PHE A 280 15.67 -14.04 -14.44
CA PHE A 280 16.89 -14.48 -15.13
C PHE A 280 18.16 -13.87 -14.54
N PHE A 281 18.03 -12.81 -13.74
CA PHE A 281 19.15 -12.08 -13.15
C PHE A 281 19.24 -12.26 -11.64
N VAL A 282 18.22 -12.85 -11.02
CA VAL A 282 18.04 -12.86 -9.58
C VAL A 282 17.47 -14.19 -9.13
N ASP A 283 18.05 -14.75 -8.07
CA ASP A 283 17.62 -16.01 -7.48
C ASP A 283 16.48 -15.78 -6.46
N LEU A 284 15.36 -15.25 -6.95
CA LEU A 284 14.15 -15.00 -6.17
C LEU A 284 12.92 -15.58 -6.88
N PRO A 285 11.94 -16.14 -6.15
CA PRO A 285 10.71 -16.62 -6.76
C PRO A 285 9.95 -15.51 -7.51
N LEU A 286 9.46 -15.82 -8.71
CA LEU A 286 8.63 -14.92 -9.51
C LEU A 286 7.46 -14.29 -8.71
N PRO A 287 6.71 -15.05 -7.89
CA PRO A 287 5.62 -14.47 -7.10
C PRO A 287 6.09 -13.40 -6.10
N THR A 288 7.30 -13.53 -5.54
CA THR A 288 7.88 -12.53 -4.63
C THR A 288 8.30 -11.27 -5.39
N ILE A 289 8.97 -11.41 -6.53
CA ILE A 289 9.41 -10.28 -7.35
C ILE A 289 8.20 -9.50 -7.90
N LEU A 290 7.21 -10.20 -8.46
CA LEU A 290 5.99 -9.59 -9.00
C LEU A 290 5.28 -8.76 -7.93
N LEU A 291 5.11 -9.33 -6.73
CA LEU A 291 4.41 -8.65 -5.65
C LEU A 291 5.17 -7.40 -5.18
N GLY A 292 6.52 -7.48 -5.11
CA GLY A 292 7.37 -6.34 -4.78
C GLY A 292 7.32 -5.22 -5.84
N LEU A 293 7.22 -5.56 -7.12
CA LEU A 293 7.13 -4.60 -8.22
C LEU A 293 5.71 -4.01 -8.40
N ALA A 294 4.68 -4.69 -7.91
CA ALA A 294 3.30 -4.29 -8.10
C ALA A 294 3.05 -2.85 -7.58
N PRO A 295 2.30 -2.01 -8.33
CA PRO A 295 2.07 -0.60 -7.98
C PRO A 295 1.02 -0.42 -6.86
N GLY A 296 1.03 -1.28 -5.84
CA GLY A 296 0.15 -1.25 -4.67
C GLY A 296 0.70 -0.46 -3.49
N GLY A 297 -0.09 -0.34 -2.42
CA GLY A 297 0.36 0.22 -1.15
C GLY A 297 1.21 -0.76 -0.36
N VAL A 298 2.12 -0.25 0.48
CA VAL A 298 3.06 -1.09 1.25
C VAL A 298 2.31 -2.07 2.14
N ALA A 299 1.33 -1.58 2.91
CA ALA A 299 0.60 -2.41 3.86
C ALA A 299 -0.19 -3.53 3.17
N GLU A 300 -0.81 -3.23 2.03
CA GLU A 300 -1.66 -4.17 1.31
C GLU A 300 -0.83 -5.27 0.64
N MET A 301 0.23 -4.91 -0.08
CA MET A 301 1.05 -5.90 -0.82
C MET A 301 1.86 -6.79 0.11
N THR A 302 2.36 -6.24 1.21
CA THR A 302 3.11 -7.03 2.21
C THR A 302 2.19 -7.93 3.04
N LEU A 303 0.94 -7.51 3.27
CA LEU A 303 -0.09 -8.36 3.84
C LEU A 303 -0.46 -9.50 2.89
N THR A 304 -0.60 -9.22 1.59
CA THR A 304 -0.76 -10.26 0.57
C THR A 304 0.41 -11.23 0.58
N ALA A 305 1.64 -10.73 0.68
CA ALA A 305 2.83 -11.56 0.77
C ALA A 305 2.78 -12.49 1.98
N LYS A 306 2.37 -11.96 3.14
CA LYS A 306 2.23 -12.74 4.37
C LYS A 306 1.22 -13.87 4.24
N VAL A 307 0.03 -13.58 3.71
CA VAL A 307 -1.05 -14.56 3.59
C VAL A 307 -0.72 -15.62 2.53
N LEU A 308 -0.01 -15.24 1.47
CA LEU A 308 0.44 -16.15 0.42
C LEU A 308 1.78 -16.83 0.73
N HIS A 309 2.29 -16.67 1.95
CA HIS A 309 3.56 -17.25 2.42
C HIS A 309 4.76 -16.95 1.50
N LEU A 310 4.78 -15.74 0.94
CA LEU A 310 5.86 -15.21 0.10
C LEU A 310 6.93 -14.52 0.96
N GLY A 311 8.05 -14.14 0.34
CA GLY A 311 9.16 -13.44 1.01
C GLY A 311 8.76 -12.04 1.52
N VAL A 312 8.11 -11.97 2.69
CA VAL A 312 7.56 -10.73 3.29
C VAL A 312 8.64 -9.65 3.45
N PRO A 313 9.85 -9.94 3.98
CA PRO A 313 10.93 -8.94 4.06
C PRO A 313 11.31 -8.36 2.70
N MET A 314 11.44 -9.21 1.68
CA MET A 314 11.80 -8.79 0.32
C MET A 314 10.73 -7.90 -0.29
N VAL A 315 9.46 -8.32 -0.24
CA VAL A 315 8.33 -7.52 -0.74
C VAL A 315 8.25 -6.19 0.01
N THR A 316 8.42 -6.21 1.33
CA THR A 316 8.43 -4.99 2.15
C THR A 316 9.58 -4.06 1.75
N ALA A 317 10.78 -4.60 1.53
CA ALA A 317 11.94 -3.83 1.09
C ALA A 317 11.73 -3.15 -0.27
N PHE A 318 11.19 -3.86 -1.26
CA PHE A 318 10.82 -3.27 -2.56
C PHE A 318 9.90 -2.06 -2.39
N HIS A 319 8.84 -2.21 -1.59
CA HIS A 319 7.87 -1.15 -1.39
C HIS A 319 8.41 0.03 -0.56
N VAL A 320 9.25 -0.23 0.46
CA VAL A 320 9.88 0.80 1.27
C VAL A 320 10.88 1.61 0.44
N VAL A 321 11.82 0.94 -0.23
CA VAL A 321 12.81 1.58 -1.10
C VAL A 321 12.13 2.39 -2.20
N ARG A 322 11.12 1.81 -2.85
CA ARG A 322 10.29 2.51 -3.84
C ARG A 322 9.62 3.74 -3.24
N MET A 323 8.96 3.62 -2.09
CA MET A 323 8.19 4.74 -1.53
C MET A 323 9.10 5.90 -1.12
N ILE A 324 10.25 5.61 -0.50
CA ILE A 324 11.26 6.62 -0.17
C ILE A 324 11.83 7.24 -1.45
N GLY A 325 12.26 6.40 -2.40
CA GLY A 325 12.87 6.87 -3.64
C GLY A 325 11.92 7.73 -4.49
N VAL A 326 10.67 7.29 -4.69
CA VAL A 326 9.65 8.05 -5.42
C VAL A 326 9.33 9.35 -4.69
N MET A 327 9.13 9.33 -3.37
CA MET A 327 8.78 10.54 -2.60
C MET A 327 9.89 11.59 -2.68
N SER A 328 11.15 11.16 -2.62
CA SER A 328 12.31 12.06 -2.70
C SER A 328 12.56 12.60 -4.11
N THR A 329 12.10 11.91 -5.16
CA THR A 329 12.43 12.26 -6.56
C THR A 329 11.26 12.85 -7.35
N VAL A 330 10.00 12.56 -6.99
CA VAL A 330 8.83 12.96 -7.80
C VAL A 330 8.70 14.46 -8.00
N GLY A 331 8.98 15.28 -6.98
CA GLY A 331 8.95 16.74 -7.06
C GLY A 331 10.10 17.32 -7.89
N PRO A 332 11.36 16.96 -7.59
CA PRO A 332 12.51 17.35 -8.41
C PRO A 332 12.39 16.95 -9.89
N LEU A 333 11.92 15.73 -10.16
CA LEU A 333 11.70 15.24 -11.53
C LEU A 333 10.59 16.02 -12.24
N TYR A 334 9.50 16.34 -11.55
CA TYR A 334 8.45 17.21 -12.10
C TYR A 334 9.04 18.55 -12.54
N PHE A 335 9.80 19.22 -11.67
CA PHE A 335 10.39 20.53 -11.97
C PHE A 335 11.34 20.47 -13.18
N TYR A 336 12.17 19.43 -13.24
CA TYR A 336 13.09 19.24 -14.36
C TYR A 336 12.36 19.01 -15.69
N ILE A 337 11.30 18.20 -15.69
CA ILE A 337 10.50 17.90 -16.87
C ILE A 337 9.69 19.12 -17.31
N ASP A 338 8.99 19.78 -16.38
CA ASP A 338 8.19 20.98 -16.67
C ASP A 338 9.06 22.09 -17.27
N LYS A 339 10.26 22.32 -16.74
CA LYS A 339 11.23 23.28 -17.31
C LYS A 339 11.63 22.95 -18.76
N LYS A 340 11.70 21.66 -19.11
CA LYS A 340 12.08 21.22 -20.46
C LYS A 340 10.92 21.36 -21.46
N PHE A 341 9.68 21.22 -21.01
CA PHE A 341 8.48 21.26 -21.86
C PHE A 341 7.76 22.63 -21.86
N ASN A 342 7.96 23.47 -20.85
CA ASN A 342 7.45 24.85 -20.76
C ASN A 342 8.57 25.83 -20.37
N PRO A 343 9.49 26.18 -21.29
CA PRO A 343 10.61 27.09 -21.01
C PRO A 343 10.17 28.53 -20.63
N ASP A 344 8.93 28.91 -20.93
CA ASP A 344 8.37 30.25 -20.67
C ASP A 344 7.87 30.50 -19.23
N HIS A 345 7.88 29.48 -18.36
CA HIS A 345 7.47 29.62 -16.95
C HIS A 345 8.42 30.51 -16.10
N LYS A 346 9.49 31.05 -16.71
CA LYS A 346 10.48 31.94 -16.09
C LYS A 346 9.97 33.33 -15.67
N LYS A 347 8.74 33.73 -16.02
CA LYS A 347 8.27 35.12 -15.82
C LYS A 347 7.41 35.35 -14.58
N ILE A 348 7.16 34.34 -13.75
CA ILE A 348 6.32 34.49 -12.55
C ILE A 348 6.92 33.65 -11.41
N ASP A 349 8.13 33.99 -10.99
CA ASP A 349 8.63 33.72 -9.64
C ASP A 349 9.26 35.01 -9.10
#